data_AF-A0A5E4UTU9-F1
#
_entry.id   AF-A0A5E4UTU9-F1
#
_cell.length_a   1.000
_cell.length_b   1.000
_cell.length_c   1.000
_cell.angle_alpha   90.00
_cell.angle_beta   90.00
_cell.angle_gamma   90.00
#
_symmetry.space_group_name_H-M   'P 1'
#
loop_
_entity.id
_entity.type
_entity.pdbx_description
1 polymer ?
#
loop_
_entity_poly.entity_id
_entity_poly.type
_entity_poly.pdbx_seq_one_letter_code
_entity_poly.pdbx_strand_id
1 'polypeptide(L)'
;MARRLGRQFYDSDHEIEARTGVRIPIIFEHEGEDGFRQREAQTIDELTQRSGIVLATGGGAVLRAENREHIKSRGTVVYLRANPHDLWLRTRRDKNRPLLQTADPRARLEQLFKERDALYRECATFVIETGRPSVNALVNMVLMQLEVAGIVPSSAGLPSDAPDDRHDGVHGDEPDGAHGDGEAARAAGGDAKLAQAERDDASQTTSVSPAPDTFPR
;
A
#
# COMPACT_ATOMS: atom_id res chain seq x y z
N MET A 1 -3.18 15.68 -5.70
CA MET A 1 -4.62 15.82 -5.99
C MET A 1 -5.37 16.56 -4.90
N ALA A 2 -5.54 15.99 -3.71
CA ALA A 2 -6.31 16.59 -2.60
C ALA A 2 -5.93 18.05 -2.32
N ARG A 3 -4.62 18.35 -2.19
CA ARG A 3 -4.10 19.72 -2.04
C ARG A 3 -4.53 20.68 -3.15
N ARG A 4 -4.50 20.23 -4.42
CA ARG A 4 -4.91 21.05 -5.58
C ARG A 4 -6.42 21.33 -5.58
N LEU A 5 -7.21 20.42 -5.03
CA LEU A 5 -8.66 20.57 -4.90
C LEU A 5 -9.10 21.26 -3.59
N GLY A 6 -8.18 21.56 -2.67
CA GLY A 6 -8.52 22.02 -1.32
C GLY A 6 -9.33 21.00 -0.50
N ARG A 7 -9.18 19.70 -0.78
CA ARG A 7 -9.95 18.60 -0.17
C ARG A 7 -9.11 17.82 0.84
N GLN A 8 -9.78 17.19 1.80
CA GLN A 8 -9.14 16.23 2.69
C GLN A 8 -8.72 14.96 1.94
N PHE A 9 -7.57 14.40 2.31
CA PHE A 9 -7.06 13.16 1.76
C PHE A 9 -7.19 12.03 2.78
N TYR A 10 -7.70 10.89 2.35
CA TYR A 10 -7.75 9.66 3.13
C TYR A 10 -7.09 8.53 2.34
N ASP A 11 -6.36 7.68 3.04
CA ASP A 11 -5.86 6.41 2.53
C ASP A 11 -6.55 5.30 3.34
N SER A 12 -7.28 4.41 2.67
CA SER A 12 -8.03 3.36 3.36
C SER A 12 -7.13 2.42 4.15
N ASP A 13 -5.92 2.13 3.66
CA ASP A 13 -4.97 1.24 4.33
C ASP A 13 -4.48 1.89 5.63
N HIS A 14 -4.14 3.19 5.58
CA HIS A 14 -3.78 3.95 6.78
C HIS A 14 -4.93 4.08 7.78
N GLU A 15 -6.17 4.27 7.30
CA GLU A 15 -7.35 4.35 8.17
C GLU A 15 -7.60 3.03 8.89
N ILE A 16 -7.40 1.89 8.22
CA ILE A 16 -7.49 0.56 8.84
C ILE A 16 -6.41 0.41 9.92
N GLU A 17 -5.15 0.75 9.64
CA GLU A 17 -4.06 0.68 10.62
C GLU A 17 -4.32 1.60 11.82
N ALA A 18 -4.79 2.83 11.59
CA ALA A 18 -5.09 3.80 12.64
C ALA A 18 -6.21 3.31 13.59
N ARG A 19 -7.25 2.69 13.04
CA ARG A 19 -8.39 2.16 13.83
C ARG A 19 -8.03 0.90 14.62
N THR A 20 -7.21 0.04 14.02
CA THR A 20 -6.83 -1.24 14.62
C THR A 20 -5.64 -1.10 15.57
N GLY A 21 -4.85 -0.04 15.43
CA GLY A 21 -3.61 0.16 16.17
C GLY A 21 -2.49 -0.81 15.76
N VAL A 22 -2.68 -1.58 14.68
CA VAL A 22 -1.73 -2.58 14.20
C VAL A 22 -1.50 -2.45 12.70
N ARG A 23 -0.32 -2.86 12.24
CA ARG A 23 0.03 -2.79 10.82
C ARG A 23 -0.66 -3.88 10.00
N ILE A 24 -0.91 -3.61 8.72
CA ILE A 24 -1.57 -4.55 7.81
C ILE A 24 -0.94 -5.96 7.80
N PRO A 25 0.39 -6.14 7.75
CA PRO A 25 0.99 -7.48 7.80
C PRO A 25 0.59 -8.28 9.05
N ILE A 26 0.42 -7.61 10.19
CA ILE A 26 0.02 -8.22 11.46
C ILE A 26 -1.45 -8.64 11.41
N ILE A 27 -2.32 -7.79 10.82
CA ILE A 27 -3.73 -8.15 10.59
C ILE A 27 -3.82 -9.41 9.72
N PHE A 28 -3.04 -9.47 8.63
CA PHE A 28 -3.00 -10.65 7.76
C PHE A 28 -2.49 -11.91 8.48
N GLU A 29 -1.51 -11.77 9.38
CA GLU A 29 -0.96 -12.89 10.16
C GLU A 29 -1.98 -13.46 11.15
N HIS A 30 -2.73 -12.60 11.86
CA HIS A 30 -3.67 -13.03 12.89
C HIS A 30 -5.06 -13.37 12.38
N GLU A 31 -5.55 -12.66 11.37
CA GLU A 31 -6.94 -12.74 10.89
C GLU A 31 -7.07 -13.28 9.46
N GLY A 32 -5.93 -13.51 8.79
CA GLY A 32 -5.90 -13.88 7.39
C GLY A 32 -6.37 -12.76 6.45
N GLU A 33 -6.41 -13.09 5.15
CA GLU A 33 -6.90 -12.13 4.15
C GLU A 33 -8.38 -11.81 4.37
N ASP A 34 -9.23 -12.79 4.71
CA ASP A 34 -10.67 -12.57 4.86
C ASP A 34 -10.99 -11.58 5.98
N GLY A 35 -10.30 -11.66 7.13
CA GLY A 35 -10.45 -10.70 8.23
C GLY A 35 -10.04 -9.28 7.84
N PHE A 36 -8.88 -9.13 7.17
CA PHE A 36 -8.48 -7.84 6.61
C PHE A 36 -9.53 -7.30 5.63
N ARG A 37 -10.07 -8.14 4.74
CA ARG A 37 -11.09 -7.74 3.76
C ARG A 37 -12.40 -7.30 4.41
N GLN A 38 -12.77 -7.86 5.58
CA GLN A 38 -13.92 -7.38 6.36
C GLN A 38 -13.70 -5.96 6.87
N ARG A 39 -12.52 -5.68 7.43
CA ARG A 39 -12.13 -4.35 7.89
C ARG A 39 -12.04 -3.33 6.75
N GLU A 40 -11.51 -3.76 5.61
CA GLU A 40 -11.44 -2.96 4.38
C GLU A 40 -12.86 -2.60 3.91
N ALA A 41 -13.79 -3.55 3.89
CA ALA A 41 -15.17 -3.27 3.46
C ALA A 41 -15.86 -2.24 4.35
N GLN A 42 -15.76 -2.39 5.67
CA GLN A 42 -16.30 -1.42 6.62
C GLN A 42 -15.68 -0.03 6.42
N THR A 43 -14.35 0.03 6.27
CA THR A 43 -13.63 1.30 6.11
C THR A 43 -14.00 2.00 4.80
N ILE A 44 -14.13 1.24 3.70
CA ILE A 44 -14.56 1.77 2.40
C ILE A 44 -16.00 2.28 2.48
N ASP A 45 -16.92 1.54 3.11
CA ASP A 45 -18.30 2.01 3.29
C ASP A 45 -18.35 3.36 4.01
N GLU A 46 -17.67 3.47 5.15
CA GLU A 46 -17.66 4.72 5.94
C GLU A 46 -16.98 5.89 5.23
N LEU A 47 -15.81 5.66 4.60
CA LEU A 47 -15.06 6.73 3.93
C LEU A 47 -15.81 7.22 2.68
N THR A 48 -16.45 6.34 1.92
CA THR A 48 -17.20 6.71 0.70
C THR A 48 -18.47 7.51 0.98
N GLN A 49 -18.99 7.50 2.20
CA GLN A 49 -20.12 8.36 2.61
C GLN A 49 -19.70 9.82 2.86
N ARG A 50 -18.38 10.09 3.00
CA ARG A 50 -17.87 11.45 3.23
C ARG A 50 -17.88 12.26 1.94
N SER A 51 -18.32 13.52 2.05
CA SER A 51 -18.31 14.46 0.94
C SER A 51 -17.03 15.29 0.90
N GLY A 52 -16.62 15.72 -0.30
CA GLY A 52 -15.50 16.66 -0.44
C GLY A 52 -14.13 16.10 -0.10
N ILE A 53 -13.94 14.78 -0.20
CA ILE A 53 -12.65 14.12 0.06
C ILE A 53 -11.99 13.63 -1.23
N VAL A 54 -10.72 13.25 -1.12
CA VAL A 54 -10.01 12.39 -2.07
C VAL A 54 -9.61 11.13 -1.31
N LEU A 55 -10.07 9.98 -1.79
CA LEU A 55 -9.80 8.67 -1.18
C LEU A 55 -8.83 7.87 -2.06
N ALA A 56 -7.69 7.48 -1.49
CA ALA A 56 -6.87 6.41 -2.02
C ALA A 56 -7.35 5.07 -1.44
N THR A 57 -7.60 4.10 -2.30
CA THR A 57 -8.08 2.77 -1.91
C THR A 57 -6.95 1.75 -1.96
N GLY A 58 -7.00 0.77 -1.07
CA GLY A 58 -6.14 -0.40 -1.09
C GLY A 58 -6.31 -1.17 -2.40
N GLY A 59 -5.22 -1.77 -2.89
CA GLY A 59 -5.23 -2.46 -4.20
C GLY A 59 -6.11 -3.71 -4.26
N GLY A 60 -6.71 -4.16 -3.15
CA GLY A 60 -7.67 -5.26 -3.13
C GLY A 60 -9.10 -4.82 -2.84
N ALA A 61 -9.35 -3.52 -2.64
CA ALA A 61 -10.69 -3.01 -2.31
C ALA A 61 -11.74 -3.41 -3.35
N VAL A 62 -11.37 -3.51 -4.63
CA VAL A 62 -12.28 -3.90 -5.72
C VAL A 62 -12.69 -5.37 -5.72
N LEU A 63 -12.07 -6.24 -4.90
CA LEU A 63 -12.37 -7.67 -4.91
C LEU A 63 -13.80 -7.95 -4.40
N ARG A 64 -14.26 -7.20 -3.40
CA ARG A 64 -15.62 -7.31 -2.89
C ARG A 64 -16.60 -6.50 -3.73
N ALA A 65 -17.72 -7.13 -4.10
CA ALA A 65 -18.75 -6.48 -4.93
C ALA A 65 -19.36 -5.26 -4.21
N GLU A 66 -19.59 -5.36 -2.90
CA GLU A 66 -20.11 -4.26 -2.07
C GLU A 66 -19.21 -3.02 -2.14
N ASN A 67 -17.90 -3.20 -2.06
CA ASN A 67 -16.94 -2.09 -2.19
C ASN A 67 -17.01 -1.44 -3.57
N ARG A 68 -17.10 -2.26 -4.64
CA ARG A 68 -17.26 -1.73 -6.00
C ARG A 68 -18.53 -0.89 -6.10
N GLU A 69 -19.64 -1.36 -5.55
CA GLU A 69 -20.90 -0.61 -5.56
C GLU A 69 -20.79 0.72 -4.79
N HIS A 70 -20.21 0.71 -3.58
CA HIS A 70 -20.02 1.92 -2.78
C HIS A 70 -19.10 2.94 -3.48
N ILE A 71 -17.98 2.47 -4.03
CA ILE A 71 -17.01 3.33 -4.72
C ILE A 71 -17.61 3.94 -5.99
N LYS A 72 -18.39 3.17 -6.76
CA LYS A 72 -19.02 3.62 -8.01
C LYS A 72 -20.20 4.56 -7.78
N SER A 73 -21.07 4.24 -6.81
CA SER A 73 -22.32 4.99 -6.59
C SER A 73 -22.12 6.30 -5.81
N ARG A 74 -21.04 6.41 -5.01
CA ARG A 74 -20.82 7.53 -4.10
C ARG A 74 -19.66 8.45 -4.49
N GLY A 75 -18.98 8.17 -5.60
CA GLY A 75 -17.80 8.94 -5.99
C GLY A 75 -17.45 8.87 -7.46
N THR A 76 -16.49 9.69 -7.85
CA THR A 76 -15.84 9.61 -9.16
C THR A 76 -14.58 8.77 -9.04
N VAL A 77 -14.48 7.72 -9.85
CA VAL A 77 -13.42 6.73 -9.73
C VAL A 77 -12.37 6.97 -10.81
N VAL A 78 -11.14 7.19 -10.39
CA VAL A 78 -9.99 7.33 -11.29
C VAL A 78 -9.08 6.13 -11.13
N TYR A 79 -9.02 5.28 -12.15
CA TYR A 79 -8.10 4.16 -12.19
C TYR A 79 -6.76 4.60 -12.80
N LEU A 80 -5.74 4.64 -11.94
CA LEU A 80 -4.35 4.86 -12.32
C LEU A 80 -3.71 3.56 -12.80
N ARG A 81 -3.89 3.26 -14.09
CA ARG A 81 -3.41 2.01 -14.70
C ARG A 81 -1.91 2.08 -14.92
N ALA A 82 -1.15 1.18 -14.32
CA ALA A 82 0.28 1.02 -14.55
C ALA A 82 0.55 -0.37 -15.12
N ASN A 83 1.54 -0.51 -16.00
CA ASN A 83 1.94 -1.85 -16.42
C ASN A 83 2.59 -2.61 -15.24
N PRO A 84 2.49 -3.96 -15.19
CA PRO A 84 3.03 -4.76 -14.09
C PRO A 84 4.53 -4.58 -13.83
N HIS A 85 5.31 -4.31 -14.88
CA HIS A 85 6.75 -4.08 -14.77
C HIS A 85 7.07 -2.80 -13.99
N ASP A 86 6.36 -1.70 -14.25
CA ASP A 86 6.51 -0.44 -13.54
C ASP A 86 6.03 -0.55 -12.08
N LEU A 87 4.94 -1.31 -11.85
CA LEU A 87 4.49 -1.64 -10.50
C LEU A 87 5.56 -2.42 -9.72
N TRP A 88 6.21 -3.40 -10.35
CA TRP A 88 7.28 -4.16 -9.75
C TRP A 88 8.48 -3.27 -9.38
N LEU A 89 8.93 -2.40 -10.30
CA LEU A 89 10.03 -1.48 -10.03
C LEU A 89 9.78 -0.58 -8.81
N ARG A 90 8.54 -0.13 -8.62
CA ARG A 90 8.12 0.73 -7.50
C ARG A 90 7.97 -0.04 -6.18
N THR A 91 7.52 -1.30 -6.24
CA THR A 91 7.11 -2.06 -5.03
C THR A 91 8.14 -3.07 -4.55
N ARG A 92 9.15 -3.44 -5.34
CA ARG A 92 10.13 -4.50 -5.02
C ARG A 92 10.92 -4.34 -3.71
N ARG A 93 10.93 -3.14 -3.10
CA ARG A 93 11.61 -2.88 -1.80
C ARG A 93 10.62 -2.66 -0.64
N ASP A 94 9.32 -2.73 -0.91
CA ASP A 94 8.27 -2.44 0.05
C ASP A 94 7.88 -3.72 0.81
N LYS A 95 8.18 -3.75 2.11
CA LYS A 95 7.87 -4.88 3.00
C LYS A 95 6.45 -4.83 3.57
N ASN A 96 5.73 -3.71 3.41
CA ASN A 96 4.37 -3.55 3.92
C ASN A 96 3.31 -4.13 2.97
N ARG A 97 3.72 -4.92 1.97
CA ARG A 97 2.83 -5.55 0.98
C ARG A 97 2.83 -7.07 1.16
N PRO A 98 1.97 -7.63 2.03
CA PRO A 98 1.95 -9.07 2.33
C PRO A 98 1.84 -9.94 1.09
N LEU A 99 0.97 -9.56 0.14
CA LEU A 99 0.74 -10.31 -1.09
C LEU A 99 1.95 -10.36 -2.05
N LEU A 100 2.96 -9.51 -1.85
CA LEU A 100 4.18 -9.47 -2.67
C LEU A 100 5.39 -10.10 -1.96
N GLN A 101 5.24 -10.56 -0.71
CA GLN A 101 6.30 -11.28 0.01
C GLN A 101 6.34 -12.76 -0.42
N THR A 102 6.62 -12.99 -1.70
CA THR A 102 6.66 -14.33 -2.31
C THR A 102 8.00 -14.55 -3.02
N ALA A 103 8.29 -15.80 -3.42
CA ALA A 103 9.53 -16.13 -4.13
C ALA A 103 9.66 -15.41 -5.50
N ASP A 104 8.54 -15.13 -6.17
CA ASP A 104 8.49 -14.36 -7.42
C ASP A 104 7.44 -13.24 -7.35
N PRO A 105 7.79 -12.08 -6.77
CA PRO A 105 6.87 -10.93 -6.67
C PRO A 105 6.43 -10.38 -8.03
N ARG A 106 7.22 -10.58 -9.09
CA ARG A 106 6.89 -10.09 -10.43
C ARG A 106 5.77 -10.94 -11.04
N ALA A 107 5.91 -12.27 -11.03
CA ALA A 107 4.85 -13.16 -11.48
C ALA A 107 3.56 -12.95 -10.69
N ARG A 108 3.68 -12.72 -9.36
CA ARG A 108 2.52 -12.42 -8.52
C ARG A 108 1.84 -11.11 -8.92
N LEU A 109 2.59 -10.04 -9.22
CA LEU A 109 2.02 -8.79 -9.73
C LEU A 109 1.30 -8.96 -11.07
N GLU A 110 1.88 -9.73 -11.99
CA GLU A 110 1.26 -10.01 -13.28
C GLU A 110 -0.06 -10.78 -13.13
N GLN A 111 -0.13 -11.73 -12.20
CA GLN A 111 -1.36 -12.44 -11.85
C GLN A 111 -2.39 -11.49 -11.25
N LEU A 112 -2.02 -10.72 -10.22
CA LEU A 112 -2.91 -9.75 -9.58
C LEU A 112 -3.46 -8.73 -10.58
N PHE A 113 -2.64 -8.29 -11.53
CA PHE A 113 -3.09 -7.40 -12.60
C PHE A 113 -4.15 -8.05 -13.48
N LYS A 114 -3.93 -9.31 -13.92
CA LYS A 114 -4.91 -10.05 -14.74
C LYS A 114 -6.25 -10.24 -14.01
N GLU A 115 -6.19 -10.56 -12.71
CA GLU A 115 -7.38 -10.77 -11.88
C GLU A 115 -8.16 -9.46 -11.64
N ARG A 116 -7.46 -8.33 -11.48
CA ARG A 116 -8.07 -7.08 -11.00
C ARG A 116 -8.31 -6.02 -12.08
N ASP A 117 -7.64 -6.05 -13.24
CA ASP A 117 -7.76 -5.01 -14.27
C ASP A 117 -9.21 -4.86 -14.77
N ALA A 118 -9.93 -5.98 -14.95
CA ALA A 118 -11.34 -5.95 -15.34
C ALA A 118 -12.21 -5.27 -14.26
N LEU A 119 -11.97 -5.57 -12.99
CA LEU A 119 -12.71 -4.98 -11.86
C LEU A 119 -12.41 -3.49 -11.70
N TYR A 120 -11.15 -3.09 -11.87
CA TYR A 120 -10.78 -1.67 -11.86
C TYR A 120 -11.46 -0.89 -12.98
N ARG A 121 -11.44 -1.43 -14.21
CA ARG A 121 -12.11 -0.83 -15.37
C ARG A 121 -13.61 -0.76 -15.19
N GLU A 122 -14.21 -1.79 -14.62
CA GLU A 122 -15.64 -1.83 -14.32
C GLU A 122 -16.03 -0.70 -13.37
N CYS A 123 -15.18 -0.36 -12.40
CA CYS A 123 -15.42 0.72 -11.43
C CYS A 123 -15.09 2.12 -11.96
N ALA A 124 -14.13 2.21 -12.88
CA ALA A 124 -13.53 3.47 -13.27
C ALA A 124 -14.48 4.38 -14.06
N THR A 125 -14.62 5.62 -13.63
CA THR A 125 -15.13 6.72 -14.46
C THR A 125 -14.07 7.14 -15.48
N PHE A 126 -12.80 7.20 -15.04
CA PHE A 126 -11.65 7.52 -15.88
C PHE A 126 -10.54 6.51 -15.70
N VAL A 127 -9.91 6.10 -16.79
CA VAL A 127 -8.70 5.27 -16.79
C VAL A 127 -7.54 6.12 -17.29
N ILE A 128 -6.49 6.25 -16.49
CA ILE A 128 -5.31 7.05 -16.80
C ILE A 128 -4.07 6.17 -16.73
N GLU A 129 -3.35 6.07 -17.84
CA GLU A 129 -2.11 5.30 -17.92
C GLU A 129 -0.97 6.03 -17.20
N THR A 130 -0.32 5.35 -16.26
CA THR A 130 0.79 5.85 -15.46
C THR A 130 2.07 5.10 -15.84
N GLY A 131 2.99 5.78 -16.52
CA GLY A 131 4.24 5.17 -16.97
C GLY A 131 5.30 6.17 -17.42
N ARG A 132 4.90 7.20 -18.17
CA ARG A 132 5.80 8.27 -18.64
C ARG A 132 5.70 9.61 -17.89
N PRO A 133 4.52 10.09 -17.45
CA PRO A 133 4.41 11.42 -16.85
C PRO A 133 4.94 11.46 -15.41
N SER A 134 5.46 12.62 -15.00
CA SER A 134 5.75 12.92 -13.59
C SER A 134 4.46 12.93 -12.76
N VAL A 135 4.58 12.86 -11.43
CA VAL A 135 3.43 12.94 -10.52
C VAL A 135 2.62 14.22 -10.77
N ASN A 136 3.27 15.36 -11.00
CA ASN A 136 2.60 16.62 -11.29
C ASN A 136 1.84 16.56 -12.62
N ALA A 137 2.45 16.00 -13.67
CA ALA A 137 1.77 15.83 -14.96
C ALA A 137 0.56 14.90 -14.82
N LEU A 138 0.67 13.81 -14.06
CA LEU A 138 -0.43 12.90 -13.79
C LEU A 138 -1.58 13.59 -13.04
N VAL A 139 -1.27 14.38 -12.00
CA VAL A 139 -2.27 15.17 -11.28
C VAL A 139 -2.98 16.15 -12.21
N ASN A 140 -2.26 16.84 -13.09
CA ASN A 140 -2.86 17.77 -14.05
C ASN A 140 -3.75 17.05 -15.07
N MET A 141 -3.35 15.87 -15.55
CA MET A 141 -4.20 15.04 -16.43
C MET A 141 -5.51 14.64 -15.74
N VAL A 142 -5.44 14.22 -14.47
CA VAL A 142 -6.65 13.87 -13.70
C VAL A 142 -7.54 15.11 -13.54
N LEU A 143 -6.99 16.25 -13.14
CA LEU A 143 -7.75 17.49 -12.97
C LEU A 143 -8.46 17.89 -14.27
N MET A 144 -7.76 17.87 -15.39
CA MET A 144 -8.33 18.18 -16.69
C MET A 144 -9.52 17.27 -17.05
N GLN A 145 -9.41 15.96 -16.80
CA GLN A 145 -10.52 15.02 -17.03
C GLN A 145 -11.73 15.34 -16.14
N LEU A 146 -11.50 15.66 -14.86
CA LEU A 146 -12.56 16.03 -13.94
C LEU A 146 -13.23 17.37 -14.32
N GLU A 147 -12.46 18.33 -14.82
CA GLU A 147 -13.00 19.63 -15.28
C GLU A 147 -13.86 19.48 -16.53
N VAL A 148 -13.38 18.74 -17.53
CA VAL A 148 -14.12 18.48 -18.78
C VAL A 148 -15.43 17.74 -18.49
N ALA A 149 -15.45 16.87 -17.49
CA ALA A 149 -16.65 16.16 -17.06
C ALA A 149 -17.57 16.99 -16.13
N GLY A 150 -17.20 18.23 -15.79
CA GLY A 150 -17.98 19.11 -14.90
C GLY A 150 -18.01 18.66 -13.44
N ILE A 151 -17.09 17.79 -13.02
CA ILE A 151 -17.03 17.21 -11.67
C ILE A 151 -16.30 18.16 -10.70
N VAL A 152 -15.32 18.90 -11.22
CA VAL A 152 -14.66 19.99 -10.49
C VAL A 152 -14.78 21.27 -11.32
N PRO A 153 -14.90 22.43 -10.67
CA PRO A 153 -14.96 23.71 -11.38
C PRO A 153 -13.68 23.89 -12.20
N SER A 154 -13.82 24.42 -13.41
CA SER A 154 -12.66 24.69 -14.26
C SER A 154 -11.71 25.65 -13.55
N SER A 155 -10.42 25.33 -13.52
CA SER A 155 -9.42 26.01 -12.72
C SER A 155 -9.03 27.41 -13.24
N ALA A 156 -9.94 28.15 -13.86
CA ALA A 156 -9.73 29.54 -14.28
C ALA A 156 -9.44 30.53 -13.11
N GLY A 157 -9.11 30.04 -11.92
CA GLY A 157 -8.80 30.87 -10.75
C GLY A 157 -8.11 30.18 -9.56
N LEU A 158 -7.48 29.02 -9.71
CA LEU A 158 -6.66 28.45 -8.62
C LEU A 158 -5.19 28.87 -8.81
N PRO A 159 -4.54 29.53 -7.83
CA PRO A 159 -3.16 29.98 -7.98
C PRO A 159 -2.23 28.78 -8.24
N SER A 160 -1.58 28.84 -9.39
CA SER A 160 -0.40 28.06 -9.72
C SER A 160 0.76 28.57 -8.87
N ASP A 161 1.49 27.64 -8.24
CA ASP A 161 2.77 27.84 -7.57
C ASP A 161 2.75 28.62 -6.25
N ALA A 162 2.73 27.85 -5.15
CA ALA A 162 3.50 28.25 -3.98
C ALA A 162 4.97 27.86 -4.27
N PRO A 163 5.92 28.80 -4.28
CA PRO A 163 7.33 28.49 -4.49
C PRO A 163 7.86 27.63 -3.34
N ASP A 164 8.74 26.70 -3.72
CA ASP A 164 9.65 25.96 -2.83
C ASP A 164 10.62 26.99 -2.23
N ASP A 165 10.38 27.41 -0.98
CA ASP A 165 11.28 28.28 -0.21
C ASP A 165 12.59 27.53 0.07
N ARG A 166 13.47 27.56 -0.93
CA ARG A 166 14.92 27.50 -0.76
C ARG A 166 15.45 28.93 -0.78
N HIS A 167 15.80 29.44 0.39
CA HIS A 167 16.80 30.50 0.48
C HIS A 167 17.86 30.13 1.50
N ASP A 168 19.09 30.08 0.97
CA ASP A 168 20.35 29.97 1.66
C ASP A 168 20.63 31.19 2.55
N GLY A 169 21.27 30.92 3.70
CA GLY A 169 22.36 31.70 4.30
C GLY A 169 22.13 33.16 4.75
N VAL A 170 22.52 33.47 5.99
CA VAL A 170 23.82 34.12 6.28
C VAL A 170 23.92 34.57 7.78
N HIS A 171 25.08 34.22 8.36
CA HIS A 171 25.84 34.78 9.51
C HIS A 171 25.28 34.90 10.93
N GLY A 172 26.05 34.32 11.86
CA GLY A 172 26.26 34.78 13.23
C GLY A 172 27.56 34.18 13.80
N ASP A 173 28.54 35.03 14.06
CA ASP A 173 29.90 34.77 14.56
C ASP A 173 29.99 33.89 15.84
N GLU A 174 31.01 33.02 15.86
CA GLU A 174 31.77 32.60 17.05
C GLU A 174 32.81 33.70 17.40
N PRO A 175 33.42 33.80 18.62
CA PRO A 175 33.86 32.66 19.43
C PRO A 175 33.88 32.84 20.98
N ASP A 176 34.32 31.75 21.63
CA ASP A 176 35.36 31.68 22.67
C ASP A 176 34.92 31.27 24.10
N GLY A 177 35.60 30.26 24.66
CA GLY A 177 35.44 29.84 26.06
C GLY A 177 35.75 28.36 26.35
N ALA A 178 36.95 28.11 26.87
CA ALA A 178 37.60 26.82 27.04
C ALA A 178 37.26 26.01 28.32
N HIS A 179 37.75 24.76 28.31
CA HIS A 179 38.19 23.87 29.40
C HIS A 179 37.21 22.89 30.07
N GLY A 180 37.65 21.62 30.12
CA GLY A 180 37.18 20.63 31.09
C GLY A 180 37.46 19.18 30.69
N ASP A 181 38.68 18.70 30.97
CA ASP A 181 39.14 17.31 30.84
C ASP A 181 38.28 16.31 31.64
N GLY A 182 38.23 15.06 31.19
CA GLY A 182 37.56 13.97 31.91
C GLY A 182 37.70 12.61 31.24
N GLU A 183 38.82 11.94 31.52
CA GLU A 183 39.31 10.67 31.00
C GLU A 183 38.55 9.42 31.50
N ALA A 184 38.63 8.35 30.69
CA ALA A 184 38.59 6.92 31.03
C ALA A 184 37.27 6.25 31.48
N ALA A 185 36.84 5.25 30.70
CA ALA A 185 37.15 3.85 31.05
C ALA A 185 36.82 2.88 29.90
N ARG A 186 37.82 2.06 29.56
CA ARG A 186 37.78 0.91 28.65
C ARG A 186 37.28 -0.34 29.37
N ALA A 187 36.92 -1.34 28.55
CA ALA A 187 37.24 -2.77 28.65
C ALA A 187 35.97 -3.62 28.46
N ALA A 188 35.89 -4.38 27.35
CA ALA A 188 36.26 -5.81 27.24
C ALA A 188 35.09 -6.69 27.72
N GLY A 189 34.68 -7.77 27.07
CA GLY A 189 35.22 -8.62 26.01
C GLY A 189 34.40 -9.93 26.09
N GLY A 190 34.53 -10.83 25.13
CA GLY A 190 34.04 -12.20 25.32
C GLY A 190 33.62 -12.94 24.05
N ASP A 191 34.62 -13.48 23.35
CA ASP A 191 34.48 -14.66 22.51
C ASP A 191 34.04 -15.88 23.34
N ALA A 192 33.11 -16.67 22.82
CA ALA A 192 33.03 -18.13 22.94
C ALA A 192 31.80 -18.64 22.15
N LYS A 193 31.69 -19.86 21.62
CA LYS A 193 32.57 -20.95 21.17
C LYS A 193 31.57 -22.04 20.69
N LEU A 194 31.90 -22.74 19.61
CA LEU A 194 31.50 -24.12 19.21
C LEU A 194 30.19 -24.72 19.77
N ALA A 195 29.38 -25.36 18.91
CA ALA A 195 29.51 -26.80 18.60
C ALA A 195 28.32 -27.33 17.79
N GLN A 196 28.65 -28.11 16.76
CA GLN A 196 27.80 -29.11 16.11
C GLN A 196 27.60 -30.34 17.00
N ALA A 197 26.44 -30.98 16.88
CA ALA A 197 26.21 -32.43 16.98
C ALA A 197 24.90 -32.69 16.18
N GLU A 198 24.84 -33.45 15.07
CA GLU A 198 24.98 -34.92 14.95
C GLU A 198 24.06 -35.62 15.99
N ARG A 199 23.10 -36.52 15.67
CA ARG A 199 22.96 -37.56 14.63
C ARG A 199 21.58 -38.24 14.80
N ASP A 200 21.06 -38.85 13.71
CA ASP A 200 20.54 -40.24 13.58
C ASP A 200 19.60 -40.82 14.67
N ASP A 201 18.58 -41.67 14.43
CA ASP A 201 18.15 -42.51 13.31
C ASP A 201 16.86 -43.25 13.75
N ALA A 202 16.18 -43.85 12.76
CA ALA A 202 15.37 -45.08 12.84
C ALA A 202 14.07 -45.07 13.67
N SER A 203 12.91 -45.06 12.98
CA SER A 203 12.17 -46.30 12.63
C SER A 203 10.95 -46.46 13.56
N GLN A 204 9.79 -47.00 13.21
CA GLN A 204 9.43 -48.00 12.21
C GLN A 204 7.88 -48.07 12.12
N THR A 205 7.36 -48.27 10.91
CA THR A 205 6.24 -49.19 10.50
C THR A 205 4.88 -49.16 11.24
N THR A 206 3.74 -49.04 10.55
CA THR A 206 3.05 -50.09 9.77
C THR A 206 1.76 -49.47 9.18
N SER A 207 1.53 -49.41 7.86
CA SER A 207 0.93 -50.41 6.96
C SER A 207 -0.44 -50.98 7.40
N VAL A 208 -1.56 -50.46 6.87
CA VAL A 208 -2.71 -51.25 6.35
C VAL A 208 -3.48 -50.41 5.30
N SER A 209 -3.66 -50.99 4.11
CA SER A 209 -4.66 -50.67 3.06
C SER A 209 -5.30 -51.99 2.62
N PRO A 210 -6.32 -52.03 1.75
CA PRO A 210 -7.65 -51.41 1.79
C PRO A 210 -8.76 -52.47 1.56
N ALA A 211 -10.05 -52.10 1.63
CA ALA A 211 -11.13 -52.93 1.06
C ALA A 211 -12.40 -52.10 0.70
N PRO A 212 -13.23 -52.56 -0.25
CA PRO A 212 -14.05 -51.71 -1.12
C PRO A 212 -15.59 -51.84 -0.96
N ASP A 213 -16.29 -50.98 -1.71
CA ASP A 213 -17.63 -51.08 -2.31
C ASP A 213 -18.88 -51.26 -1.43
N THR A 214 -19.87 -50.38 -1.64
CA THR A 214 -21.28 -50.76 -1.92
C THR A 214 -22.20 -49.52 -2.11
N PHE A 215 -22.68 -49.32 -3.34
CA PHE A 215 -24.05 -48.86 -3.67
C PHE A 215 -24.83 -50.14 -4.12
N PRO A 216 -26.17 -50.29 -4.01
CA PRO A 216 -27.20 -49.30 -4.44
C PRO A 216 -28.57 -49.31 -3.70
N ARG A 217 -29.43 -48.32 -4.00
CA ARG A 217 -30.81 -48.51 -4.53
C ARG A 217 -31.40 -47.18 -5.00
#